data_AF-A0A8R1II03-F1
#
_entry.id   AF-A0A8R1II03-F1
#
_cell.length_a   1.000
_cell.length_b   1.000
_cell.length_c   1.000
_cell.angle_alpha   90.00
_cell.angle_beta   90.00
_cell.angle_gamma   90.00
#
_symmetry.space_group_name_H-M   'P 1'
#
loop_
_entity.id
_entity.type
_entity.pdbx_description
1 polymer ?
#
loop_
_entity_poly.entity_id
_entity_poly.type
_entity_poly.pdbx_seq_one_letter_code
_entity_poly.pdbx_strand_id
1 'polypeptide(L)'
;MSKELAYECQKIVDCEDPLVLYACFVETAQLRRRPDTPLTSWGLNIQSSYRGIHVVSEIKEGSPADACTKIDAGDEILMINGRTVVGWDLTSVVQRIGSTEVSELNLIIKRRPREPQLPKQSKLAARALASSSQAAKTYSTDDYDPFGQSEPLKRHRSVHAISEIIKENEKRMRTSRRRVRRSSI
;
A
#
# COMPACT_ATOMS: atom_id res chain seq x y z
N MET A 1 -2.45 -19.66 -36.52
CA MET A 1 -1.69 -18.58 -35.86
C MET A 1 -2.57 -17.47 -35.26
N SER A 2 -3.67 -17.03 -35.91
CA SER A 2 -4.55 -15.99 -35.33
C SER A 2 -5.33 -16.40 -34.07
N LYS A 3 -5.76 -17.67 -33.96
CA LYS A 3 -6.53 -18.16 -32.79
C LYS A 3 -5.70 -18.26 -31.50
N GLU A 4 -4.42 -18.59 -31.62
CA GLU A 4 -3.51 -18.68 -30.46
C GLU A 4 -3.28 -17.30 -29.84
N LEU A 5 -3.01 -16.29 -30.68
CA LEU A 5 -2.85 -14.91 -30.24
C LEU A 5 -4.14 -14.36 -29.61
N ALA A 6 -5.29 -14.64 -30.22
CA ALA A 6 -6.59 -14.24 -29.66
C ALA A 6 -6.84 -14.85 -28.28
N TYR A 7 -6.45 -16.11 -28.07
CA TYR A 7 -6.55 -16.79 -26.78
C TYR A 7 -5.63 -16.17 -25.72
N GLU A 8 -4.38 -15.85 -26.06
CA GLU A 8 -3.47 -15.16 -25.13
C GLU A 8 -3.91 -13.72 -24.83
N CYS A 9 -4.44 -12.99 -25.81
CA CYS A 9 -5.01 -11.66 -25.58
C CYS A 9 -6.22 -11.72 -24.64
N GLN A 10 -7.09 -12.73 -24.78
CA GLN A 10 -8.26 -12.89 -23.92
C GLN A 10 -7.86 -13.05 -22.45
N LYS A 11 -6.78 -13.80 -22.16
CA LYS A 11 -6.24 -13.94 -20.79
C LYS A 11 -5.78 -12.62 -20.17
N ILE A 12 -5.30 -11.67 -20.97
CA ILE A 12 -4.87 -10.35 -20.49
C ILE A 12 -6.11 -9.48 -20.22
N VAL A 13 -7.12 -9.55 -21.09
CA VAL A 13 -8.38 -8.80 -20.93
C VAL A 13 -9.16 -9.29 -19.70
N ASP A 14 -9.15 -10.59 -19.44
CA ASP A 14 -9.82 -11.20 -18.28
C ASP A 14 -8.98 -11.08 -16.99
N CYS A 15 -7.82 -10.44 -17.03
CA CYS A 15 -6.94 -10.31 -15.88
C CYS A 15 -7.45 -9.24 -14.90
N GLU A 16 -7.75 -9.63 -13.67
CA GLU A 16 -8.15 -8.70 -12.60
C GLU A 16 -6.97 -8.10 -11.81
N ASP A 17 -5.71 -8.38 -12.22
CA ASP A 17 -4.54 -7.86 -11.52
C ASP A 17 -4.41 -6.34 -11.75
N PRO A 18 -4.42 -5.50 -10.70
CA PRO A 18 -4.22 -4.07 -10.83
C PRO A 18 -2.92 -3.68 -11.53
N LEU A 19 -1.89 -4.52 -11.48
CA LEU A 19 -0.62 -4.32 -12.20
C LEU A 19 -0.75 -4.47 -13.71
N VAL A 20 -1.77 -5.19 -14.18
CA VAL A 20 -2.09 -5.40 -15.60
C VAL A 20 -3.11 -4.37 -16.05
N LEU A 21 -4.10 -4.07 -15.21
CA LEU A 21 -5.22 -3.18 -15.53
C LEU A 21 -4.89 -1.70 -15.48
N TYR A 22 -3.96 -1.28 -14.60
CA TYR A 22 -3.68 0.13 -14.36
C TYR A 22 -2.25 0.51 -14.71
N ALA A 23 -2.05 1.79 -15.03
CA ALA A 23 -0.73 2.35 -15.20
C ALA A 23 -0.17 2.84 -13.86
N CYS A 24 1.16 2.83 -13.73
CA CYS A 24 1.81 3.57 -12.66
C CYS A 24 1.58 5.07 -12.88
N PHE A 25 1.46 5.84 -11.81
CA PHE A 25 1.32 7.28 -11.88
C PHE A 25 2.27 7.97 -10.90
N VAL A 26 2.55 9.23 -11.17
CA VAL A 26 3.39 10.05 -10.30
C VAL A 26 2.49 10.85 -9.36
N GLU A 27 2.80 10.81 -8.06
CA GLU A 27 2.08 11.55 -7.03
C GLU A 27 3.03 12.44 -6.23
N THR A 28 2.56 13.65 -5.88
CA THR A 28 3.27 14.57 -4.99
C THR A 28 2.69 14.47 -3.58
N ALA A 29 3.55 14.14 -2.62
CA ALA A 29 3.20 14.00 -1.21
C ALA A 29 3.93 15.06 -0.38
N GLN A 30 3.20 15.72 0.52
CA GLN A 30 3.75 16.74 1.41
C GLN A 30 3.52 16.31 2.85
N LEU A 31 4.60 16.01 3.57
CA LEU A 31 4.54 15.64 4.97
C LEU A 31 4.88 16.88 5.79
N ARG A 32 4.09 17.16 6.82
CA ARG A 32 4.37 18.24 7.77
C ARG A 32 4.56 17.66 9.16
N ARG A 33 5.62 18.11 9.85
CA ARG A 33 5.79 17.80 11.27
C ARG A 33 4.81 18.63 12.07
N ARG A 34 4.19 18.02 13.08
CA ARG A 34 3.44 18.80 14.05
C ARG A 34 4.42 19.50 15.00
N PRO A 35 4.16 20.77 15.37
CA PRO A 35 5.05 21.54 16.23
C PRO A 35 5.05 21.06 17.69
N ASP A 36 4.02 20.31 18.09
CA ASP A 36 3.83 19.77 19.45
C ASP A 36 4.55 18.43 19.70
N THR A 37 4.99 17.77 18.62
CA THR A 37 5.59 16.45 18.70
C THR A 37 7.11 16.60 18.70
N PRO A 38 7.85 16.02 19.67
CA PRO A 38 9.30 16.06 19.67
C PRO A 38 9.82 15.51 18.35
N LEU A 39 10.94 16.06 17.87
CA LEU A 39 11.54 15.84 16.56
C LEU A 39 11.54 14.35 16.14
N THR A 40 10.43 13.92 15.55
CA THR A 40 10.18 12.52 15.25
C THR A 40 10.54 12.29 13.79
N SER A 41 11.13 11.14 13.51
CA SER A 41 11.40 10.71 12.15
C SER A 41 10.11 10.76 11.32
N TRP A 42 10.21 10.97 10.02
CA TRP A 42 9.04 11.05 9.14
C TRP A 42 8.19 9.78 9.11
N GLY A 43 8.67 8.68 9.70
CA GLY A 43 8.01 7.38 9.76
C GLY A 43 8.10 6.60 8.46
N LEU A 44 9.08 6.91 7.62
CA LEU A 44 9.36 6.22 6.37
C LEU A 44 10.51 5.23 6.59
N ASN A 45 10.30 3.98 6.19
CA ASN A 45 11.39 3.02 6.00
C ASN A 45 11.70 2.92 4.51
N ILE A 46 12.98 2.98 4.15
CA ILE A 46 13.42 3.07 2.75
C ILE A 46 14.40 1.95 2.46
N GLN A 47 14.10 1.20 1.43
CA GLN A 47 14.97 0.18 0.89
C GLN A 47 15.45 0.62 -0.49
N SER A 48 16.76 0.57 -0.68
CA SER A 48 17.38 0.89 -1.97
C SER A 48 17.82 -0.39 -2.67
N SER A 49 17.66 -0.42 -3.99
CA SER A 49 18.33 -1.42 -4.82
C SER A 49 19.73 -0.97 -5.20
N TYR A 50 20.57 -1.92 -5.62
CA TYR A 50 21.91 -1.63 -6.17
C TYR A 50 21.88 -0.78 -7.45
N ARG A 51 20.71 -0.62 -8.08
CA ARG A 51 20.51 0.22 -9.28
C ARG A 51 20.12 1.67 -8.95
N GLY A 52 20.17 2.07 -7.67
CA GLY A 52 19.81 3.42 -7.24
C GLY A 52 18.31 3.71 -7.31
N ILE A 53 17.48 2.66 -7.23
CA ILE A 53 16.03 2.76 -7.07
C ILE A 53 15.71 2.71 -5.58
N HIS A 54 15.03 3.74 -5.08
CA HIS A 54 14.66 3.88 -3.67
C HIS A 54 13.16 3.62 -3.50
N VAL A 55 12.79 2.65 -2.69
CA VAL A 55 11.39 2.26 -2.47
C VAL A 55 11.05 2.41 -0.99
N VAL A 56 9.86 2.94 -0.70
CA VAL A 56 9.32 2.95 0.66
C VAL A 56 8.95 1.52 1.02
N SER A 57 9.66 0.89 1.97
CA SER A 57 9.37 -0.49 2.38
C SER A 57 8.21 -0.54 3.38
N GLU A 58 8.14 0.43 4.28
CA GLU A 58 7.17 0.48 5.37
C GLU A 58 6.86 1.93 5.76
N ILE A 59 5.67 2.12 6.34
CA ILE A 59 5.24 3.39 6.93
C ILE A 59 4.82 3.10 8.36
N LYS A 60 5.41 3.84 9.31
CA LYS A 60 5.12 3.71 10.75
C LYS A 60 3.76 4.32 11.08
N GLU A 61 2.93 3.60 11.82
CA GLU A 61 1.62 4.09 12.29
C GLU A 61 1.76 5.33 13.18
N GLY A 62 0.83 6.28 13.05
CA GLY A 62 0.84 7.52 13.82
C GLY A 62 1.97 8.49 13.46
N SER A 63 2.71 8.23 12.38
CA SER A 63 3.75 9.14 11.87
C SER A 63 3.21 10.17 10.88
N PRO A 64 3.98 11.24 10.59
CA PRO A 64 3.61 12.20 9.55
C PRO A 64 3.37 11.57 8.17
N ALA A 65 4.11 10.50 7.83
CA ALA A 65 3.91 9.75 6.59
C ALA A 65 2.57 9.02 6.53
N ASP A 66 2.12 8.41 7.64
CA ASP A 66 0.82 7.73 7.71
C ASP A 66 -0.34 8.74 7.61
N ALA A 67 -0.19 9.92 8.22
CA ALA A 67 -1.17 11.00 8.12
C ALA A 67 -1.31 11.55 6.70
N CYS A 68 -0.26 11.49 5.88
CA CYS A 68 -0.27 12.03 4.52
C CYS A 68 -1.13 11.21 3.54
N THR A 69 -1.38 9.91 3.80
CA THR A 69 -2.16 8.92 2.99
C THR A 69 -1.84 8.81 1.48
N LYS A 70 -1.01 9.70 0.94
CA LYS A 70 -0.55 9.76 -0.45
C LYS A 70 0.66 8.87 -0.72
N ILE A 71 1.30 8.36 0.32
CA ILE A 71 2.47 7.46 0.21
C ILE A 71 2.07 6.12 0.75
N ASP A 72 2.43 5.05 0.05
CA ASP A 72 2.33 3.69 0.58
C ASP A 72 3.63 2.91 0.47
N ALA A 73 3.69 1.86 1.27
CA ALA A 73 4.68 0.81 1.11
C ALA A 73 4.65 0.30 -0.34
N GLY A 74 5.83 0.35 -0.96
CA GLY A 74 6.06 -0.09 -2.30
C GLY A 74 6.21 0.98 -3.36
N ASP A 75 5.96 2.24 -3.00
CA ASP A 75 6.08 3.34 -3.93
C ASP A 75 7.55 3.77 -4.04
N GLU A 76 7.96 4.14 -5.25
CA GLU A 76 9.34 4.51 -5.57
C GLU A 76 9.53 6.02 -5.40
N ILE A 77 10.60 6.43 -4.72
CA ILE A 77 10.92 7.84 -4.47
C ILE A 77 11.75 8.37 -5.65
N LEU A 78 11.20 9.36 -6.34
CA LEU A 78 11.86 10.01 -7.47
C LEU A 78 12.57 11.30 -7.04
N MET A 79 11.92 12.12 -6.21
CA MET A 79 12.45 13.40 -5.75
C MET A 79 12.16 13.69 -4.28
N ILE A 80 13.07 14.44 -3.65
CA ILE A 80 13.01 14.87 -2.25
C ILE A 80 13.36 16.35 -2.17
N ASN A 81 12.40 17.17 -1.72
CA ASN A 81 12.54 18.63 -1.59
C ASN A 81 13.11 19.26 -2.87
N GLY A 82 12.53 18.91 -4.03
CA GLY A 82 12.91 19.45 -5.34
C GLY A 82 14.19 18.85 -5.95
N ARG A 83 14.84 17.87 -5.31
CA ARG A 83 16.02 17.19 -5.86
C ARG A 83 15.70 15.78 -6.30
N THR A 84 16.06 15.42 -7.53
CA THR A 84 15.99 14.04 -8.04
C THR A 84 17.02 13.17 -7.34
N VAL A 85 16.55 12.05 -6.79
CA VAL A 85 17.36 11.11 -6.01
C VAL A 85 17.60 9.78 -6.72
N VAL A 86 17.15 9.65 -7.97
CA VAL A 86 17.42 8.46 -8.79
C VAL A 86 18.92 8.30 -8.98
N GLY A 87 19.46 7.13 -8.63
CA GLY A 87 20.89 6.86 -8.72
C GLY A 87 21.71 7.28 -7.49
N TRP A 88 21.08 7.85 -6.46
CA TRP A 88 21.78 8.22 -5.23
C TRP A 88 22.08 7.00 -4.36
N ASP A 89 23.04 7.16 -3.45
CA ASP A 89 23.26 6.20 -2.38
C ASP A 89 22.18 6.31 -1.30
N LEU A 90 21.84 5.19 -0.68
CA LEU A 90 20.85 5.14 0.41
C LEU A 90 21.18 6.11 1.55
N THR A 91 22.47 6.24 1.90
CA THR A 91 22.94 7.14 2.96
C THR A 91 22.60 8.60 2.66
N SER A 92 22.84 9.05 1.42
CA SER A 92 22.52 10.40 0.96
C SER A 92 21.01 10.66 0.98
N VAL A 93 20.21 9.67 0.58
CA VAL A 93 18.74 9.76 0.62
C VAL A 93 18.23 9.86 2.06
N VAL A 94 18.71 9.00 2.96
CA VAL A 94 18.30 8.99 4.37
C VAL A 94 18.73 10.28 5.06
N GLN A 95 19.93 10.78 4.80
CA GLN A 95 20.40 12.07 5.32
C GLN A 95 19.53 13.22 4.83
N ARG A 96 19.14 13.21 3.54
CA ARG A 96 18.28 14.24 2.95
C ARG A 96 16.89 14.27 3.60
N ILE A 97 16.31 13.10 3.86
CA ILE A 97 14.99 12.97 4.52
C ILE A 97 15.09 13.28 6.01
N GLY A 98 16.14 12.80 6.67
CA GLY A 98 16.39 12.99 8.10
C GLY A 98 16.80 14.40 8.49
N SER A 99 17.05 15.29 7.52
CA SER A 99 17.41 16.68 7.81
C SER A 99 16.36 17.32 8.72
N THR A 100 16.85 17.86 9.83
CA THR A 100 16.06 18.45 10.90
C THR A 100 15.65 19.88 10.57
N GLU A 101 16.35 20.50 9.64
CA GLU A 101 16.16 21.89 9.21
C GLU A 101 14.85 22.10 8.45
N VAL A 102 14.23 21.02 7.94
CA VAL A 102 13.04 21.13 7.11
C VAL A 102 11.81 20.67 7.89
N SER A 103 10.90 21.60 8.16
CA SER A 103 9.60 21.32 8.82
C SER A 103 8.59 20.62 7.91
N GLU A 104 8.83 20.68 6.60
CA GLU A 104 8.00 20.10 5.55
C GLU A 104 8.85 19.22 4.62
N LEU A 105 8.41 18.00 4.35
CA LEU A 105 9.07 17.09 3.42
C LEU A 105 8.19 16.92 2.18
N ASN A 106 8.67 17.44 1.06
CA ASN A 106 8.04 17.31 -0.25
C ASN A 106 8.66 16.12 -0.99
N LEU A 107 7.84 15.12 -1.30
CA LEU A 107 8.24 13.92 -2.03
C LEU A 107 7.49 13.84 -3.35
N ILE A 108 8.20 13.47 -4.40
CA ILE A 108 7.58 13.02 -5.65
C ILE A 108 7.84 11.52 -5.77
N ILE A 109 6.77 10.75 -5.84
CA ILE A 109 6.82 9.30 -5.84
C ILE A 109 6.15 8.73 -7.08
N LYS A 110 6.68 7.61 -7.58
CA LYS A 110 6.01 6.77 -8.57
C LYS A 110 5.22 5.71 -7.81
N ARG A 111 3.90 5.79 -7.91
CA ARG A 111 2.99 4.85 -7.27
C ARG A 111 2.82 3.63 -8.16
N ARG A 112 2.74 2.48 -7.50
CA ARG A 112 2.40 1.24 -8.21
C ARG A 112 1.00 1.36 -8.82
N PRO A 113 0.74 0.69 -9.94
CA PRO A 113 -0.61 0.48 -10.41
C PRO A 113 -1.47 -0.10 -9.28
N ARG A 114 -2.53 0.63 -8.94
CA ARG A 114 -3.52 0.27 -7.93
C ARG A 114 -4.84 0.83 -8.44
N GLU A 115 -5.93 0.18 -8.05
CA GLU A 115 -7.26 0.73 -8.33
C GLU A 115 -7.34 2.17 -7.79
N PRO A 116 -7.75 3.15 -8.61
CA PRO A 116 -7.94 4.50 -8.16
C PRO A 116 -8.95 4.51 -7.01
N GLN A 117 -8.49 4.72 -5.78
CA GLN A 117 -9.41 4.94 -4.67
C GLN A 117 -10.08 6.28 -4.94
N LEU A 118 -11.36 6.25 -5.37
CA LEU A 118 -12.23 7.41 -5.32
C LEU A 118 -12.08 8.02 -3.91
N PRO A 119 -12.00 9.37 -3.78
CA PRO A 119 -11.88 10.01 -2.48
C PRO A 119 -12.92 9.38 -1.57
N LYS A 120 -12.48 8.73 -0.48
CA LYS A 120 -13.39 8.16 0.51
C LYS A 120 -14.32 9.29 0.89
N GLN A 121 -15.55 9.28 0.36
CA GLN A 121 -16.57 10.23 0.76
C GLN A 121 -16.59 10.12 2.28
N SER A 122 -16.21 11.20 2.95
CA SER A 122 -16.30 11.25 4.41
C SER A 122 -17.69 10.72 4.77
N LYS A 123 -17.79 9.84 5.76
CA LYS A 123 -19.06 9.19 6.17
C LYS A 123 -20.21 10.17 6.47
N LEU A 124 -19.93 11.48 6.47
CA LEU A 124 -20.88 12.58 6.52
C LEU A 124 -21.74 12.73 5.24
N ALA A 125 -21.25 12.37 4.06
CA ALA A 125 -22.00 12.57 2.81
C ALA A 125 -23.07 11.50 2.56
N ALA A 126 -22.87 10.27 3.05
CA ALA A 126 -23.81 9.16 2.85
C ALA A 126 -25.13 9.33 3.61
N ARG A 127 -25.23 10.30 4.53
CA ARG A 127 -26.43 10.54 5.35
C ARG A 127 -27.40 11.57 4.75
N ALA A 128 -27.01 12.25 3.68
CA ALA A 128 -27.80 13.33 3.08
C ALA A 128 -28.77 12.87 1.98
N LEU A 129 -28.75 11.60 1.57
CA LEU A 129 -29.51 11.12 0.39
C LEU A 129 -30.45 9.93 0.65
N ALA A 130 -30.67 9.51 1.90
CA ALA A 130 -31.65 8.46 2.19
C ALA A 130 -33.00 9.08 2.61
N SER A 131 -33.97 9.03 1.69
CA SER A 131 -35.38 9.26 1.97
C SER A 131 -35.92 8.24 2.99
N SER A 132 -36.68 8.75 3.96
CA SER A 132 -37.42 7.99 4.96
C SER A 132 -38.26 6.86 4.35
N SER A 133 -38.04 5.62 4.77
CA SER A 133 -39.06 4.55 4.86
C SER A 133 -38.53 3.39 5.73
N GLN A 134 -39.44 2.86 6.54
CA GLN A 134 -39.24 1.99 7.72
C GLN A 134 -38.69 0.59 7.39
N ALA A 135 -37.91 0.00 8.32
CA ALA A 135 -38.14 -1.33 8.90
C ALA A 135 -37.08 -1.65 9.98
N ALA A 136 -37.55 -2.15 11.12
CA ALA A 136 -36.84 -2.30 12.38
C ALA A 136 -35.87 -3.50 12.45
N LYS A 137 -34.78 -3.35 13.22
CA LYS A 137 -34.27 -4.37 14.15
C LYS A 137 -33.71 -3.66 15.38
N THR A 138 -34.42 -3.78 16.49
CA THR A 138 -33.97 -3.34 17.82
C THR A 138 -32.86 -4.28 18.30
N TYR A 139 -31.64 -3.77 18.45
CA TYR A 139 -30.60 -4.42 19.24
C TYR A 139 -30.58 -3.78 20.64
N SER A 140 -30.62 -4.64 21.67
CA SER A 140 -30.58 -4.29 23.09
C SER A 140 -29.35 -3.45 23.43
N THR A 141 -29.52 -2.56 24.42
CA THR A 141 -28.55 -1.53 24.82
C THR A 141 -27.71 -1.94 26.03
N ASP A 142 -27.37 -3.23 26.18
CA ASP A 142 -26.77 -3.73 27.44
C ASP A 142 -25.28 -4.13 27.36
N ASP A 143 -24.60 -3.94 26.21
CA ASP A 143 -23.17 -4.25 26.06
C ASP A 143 -22.33 -3.02 25.62
N TYR A 144 -22.60 -1.84 26.17
CA TYR A 144 -21.74 -0.66 25.96
C TYR A 144 -20.60 -0.65 27.00
N ASP A 145 -19.48 -1.27 26.66
CA ASP A 145 -18.20 -1.08 27.38
C ASP A 145 -17.47 0.17 26.84
N PRO A 146 -17.39 1.28 27.60
CA PRO A 146 -16.76 2.52 27.13
C PRO A 146 -15.24 2.45 27.00
N PHE A 147 -14.60 1.33 27.41
CA PHE A 147 -13.14 1.13 27.33
C PHE A 147 -12.73 -0.11 26.51
N GLY A 148 -13.66 -0.75 25.82
CA GLY A 148 -13.38 -1.87 24.92
C GLY A 148 -12.50 -1.44 23.75
N GLN A 149 -11.30 -2.04 23.65
CA GLN A 149 -10.37 -1.84 22.55
C GLN A 149 -11.06 -2.19 21.22
N SER A 150 -11.48 -1.18 20.47
CA SER A 150 -11.86 -1.37 19.07
C SER A 150 -10.64 -1.96 18.36
N GLU A 151 -10.72 -3.20 17.91
CA GLU A 151 -9.68 -3.77 17.05
C GLU A 151 -9.45 -2.79 15.88
N PRO A 152 -8.22 -2.28 15.70
CA PRO A 152 -7.95 -1.38 14.60
C PRO A 152 -8.24 -2.13 13.30
N LEU A 153 -9.07 -1.53 12.44
CA LEU A 153 -9.30 -2.03 11.09
C LEU A 153 -7.95 -2.25 10.43
N LYS A 154 -7.51 -3.51 10.36
CA LYS A 154 -6.26 -3.91 9.71
C LYS A 154 -6.35 -3.40 8.28
N ARG A 155 -5.62 -2.31 7.99
CA ARG A 155 -5.41 -1.83 6.64
C ARG A 155 -4.76 -3.00 5.90
N HIS A 156 -5.55 -3.70 5.10
CA HIS A 156 -5.07 -4.76 4.22
C HIS A 156 -4.15 -4.11 3.17
N ARG A 157 -2.88 -3.94 3.54
CA ARG A 157 -1.80 -3.72 2.59
C ARG A 157 -1.64 -5.04 1.84
N SER A 158 -1.59 -4.95 0.52
CA SER A 158 -1.60 -6.05 -0.48
C SER A 158 -0.49 -7.10 -0.37
N VAL A 159 0.22 -7.15 0.76
CA VAL A 159 1.30 -8.09 1.05
C VAL A 159 0.76 -9.46 1.51
N HIS A 160 -0.46 -9.52 2.07
CA HIS A 160 -1.07 -10.79 2.52
C HIS A 160 -1.38 -11.73 1.34
N ALA A 161 -2.01 -11.23 0.28
CA ALA A 161 -2.39 -12.04 -0.87
C ALA A 161 -1.17 -12.66 -1.59
N ILE A 162 -0.09 -11.89 -1.79
CA ILE A 162 1.15 -12.42 -2.39
C ILE A 162 1.81 -13.46 -1.48
N SER A 163 1.80 -13.25 -0.16
CA SER A 163 2.36 -14.21 0.79
C SER A 163 1.61 -15.54 0.81
N GLU A 164 0.29 -15.52 0.62
CA GLU A 164 -0.54 -16.72 0.52
C GLU A 164 -0.29 -17.48 -0.79
N ILE A 165 -0.19 -16.76 -1.91
CA ILE A 165 0.13 -17.36 -3.21
C ILE A 165 1.51 -18.03 -3.19
N ILE A 166 2.52 -17.40 -2.57
CA ILE A 166 3.87 -17.99 -2.44
C ILE A 166 3.82 -19.26 -1.56
N LYS A 167 3.13 -19.21 -0.40
CA LYS A 167 2.99 -20.37 0.49
C LYS A 167 2.22 -21.52 -0.17
N GLU A 168 1.17 -21.22 -0.92
CA GLU A 168 0.38 -22.19 -1.68
C GLU A 168 1.25 -22.85 -2.78
N ASN A 169 2.06 -22.08 -3.50
CA ASN A 169 3.00 -22.60 -4.49
C ASN A 169 4.11 -23.46 -3.88
N GLU A 170 4.68 -23.07 -2.73
CA GLU A 170 5.64 -23.92 -2.01
C GLU A 170 5.02 -25.25 -1.56
N LYS A 171 3.78 -25.21 -1.08
CA LYS A 171 3.04 -26.41 -0.66
C LYS A 171 2.78 -27.35 -1.85
N ARG A 172 2.35 -26.80 -2.99
CA ARG A 172 2.14 -27.55 -4.25
C ARG A 172 3.43 -28.16 -4.79
N MET A 173 4.55 -27.45 -4.71
CA MET A 173 5.86 -27.98 -5.10
C MET A 173 6.33 -29.11 -4.18
N ARG A 174 6.09 -29.00 -2.86
CA ARG A 174 6.42 -30.05 -1.88
C ARG A 174 5.59 -31.32 -2.05
N THR A 175 4.30 -31.21 -2.39
CA THR A 175 3.44 -32.36 -2.66
C THR A 175 3.78 -33.04 -3.99
N SER A 176 4.16 -32.26 -5.01
CA SER A 176 4.63 -32.79 -6.31
C SER A 176 5.93 -33.61 -6.17
N ARG A 177 6.92 -33.09 -5.43
CA ARG A 177 8.20 -33.80 -5.16
C ARG A 177 8.03 -35.10 -4.37
N ARG A 178 6.99 -35.23 -3.54
CA ARG A 178 6.66 -36.47 -2.81
C ARG A 178 6.02 -37.54 -3.69
N ARG A 179 5.27 -37.14 -4.74
CA ARG A 179 4.64 -38.09 -5.68
C ARG A 179 5.65 -38.73 -6.62
N VAL A 180 6.60 -37.94 -7.14
CA VAL A 180 7.65 -38.45 -8.06
C VAL A 180 8.56 -39.49 -7.39
N ARG A 181 8.81 -39.36 -6.08
CA ARG A 181 9.61 -40.34 -5.30
C ARG A 181 8.89 -41.66 -5.00
N ARG A 182 7.55 -41.70 -5.09
CA ARG A 182 6.77 -42.93 -4.85
C ARG A 182 6.49 -43.73 -6.12
N SER A 183 6.70 -43.15 -7.31
CA SER A 183 6.49 -43.80 -8.61
C SER A 183 7.78 -44.37 -9.23
N SER A 184 8.86 -44.50 -8.44
CA SER A 184 10.17 -45.02 -8.90
C SER A 184 10.61 -46.27 -8.11
N ILE A 185 9.67 -47.09 -7.64
CA ILE A 185 9.89 -48.47 -7.16
C ILE A 185 9.01 -49.39 -7.98
#